data_AF-A0A2K6PS71-F1
#
_entry.id   AF-A0A2K6PS71-F1
#
_cell.length_a   1.000
_cell.length_b   1.000
_cell.length_c   1.000
_cell.angle_alpha   90.00
_cell.angle_beta   90.00
_cell.angle_gamma   90.00
#
_symmetry.space_group_name_H-M   'P 1'
#
loop_
_entity.id
_entity.type
_entity.pdbx_description
1 polymer ?
#
loop_
_entity_poly.entity_id
_entity_poly.type
_entity_poly.pdbx_seq_one_letter_code
_entity_poly.pdbx_strand_id
1 'polypeptide(L)'
;MSSGGRFNFDDGGSYCGGWEDGKAHGHGVCTGPKGQGEYTGSWSHGFEVLGVYTWPSGNTYQGTWAQGKRHGIGLESKGKWVYKGEWTHGFKGRYGVRECAGNGAKYEGTWSNGLQDGYGTETYSDGDATTFGAEPGPEARELPAAAAVAAAAVRWFLCREPWPALQLPACLDTPISTPQCT
;
A
#
# COMPACT_ATOMS: atom_id res chain seq x y z
N MET A 1 23.03 13.11 11.13
CA MET A 1 23.17 12.04 10.12
C MET A 1 22.37 10.87 10.63
N SER A 2 21.23 10.54 10.01
CA SER A 2 20.48 9.33 10.33
C SER A 2 21.34 8.13 9.95
N SER A 3 21.98 7.50 10.94
CA SER A 3 22.76 6.29 10.72
C SER A 3 21.82 5.17 10.31
N GLY A 4 22.02 4.60 9.12
CA GLY A 4 21.33 3.38 8.73
C GLY A 4 21.74 2.21 9.63
N GLY A 5 20.88 1.20 9.74
CA GLY A 5 21.16 0.02 10.54
C GLY A 5 20.16 -1.10 10.30
N ARG A 6 20.54 -2.30 10.76
CA ARG A 6 19.70 -3.50 10.71
C ARG A 6 19.29 -3.93 12.13
N PHE A 7 18.02 -4.29 12.28
CA PHE A 7 17.47 -4.90 13.48
C PHE A 7 16.76 -6.21 13.12
N ASN A 8 17.01 -7.26 13.89
CA ASN A 8 16.35 -8.56 13.72
C ASN A 8 15.32 -8.72 14.84
N PHE A 9 14.10 -9.06 14.47
CA PHE A 9 13.03 -9.33 15.43
C PHE A 9 13.06 -10.80 15.85
N ASP A 10 12.66 -11.10 17.09
CA ASP A 10 12.61 -12.48 17.62
C ASP A 10 11.60 -13.36 16.87
N ASP A 11 10.66 -12.75 16.14
CA ASP A 11 9.66 -13.43 15.33
C ASP A 11 10.17 -13.88 13.94
N GLY A 12 11.45 -13.63 13.66
CA GLY A 12 12.12 -13.96 12.40
C GLY A 12 12.00 -12.88 11.31
N GLY A 13 11.36 -11.75 11.60
CA GLY A 13 11.40 -10.55 10.76
C GLY A 13 12.70 -9.77 10.92
N SER A 14 12.87 -8.74 10.10
CA SER A 14 13.96 -7.78 10.25
C SER A 14 13.60 -6.42 9.66
N TYR A 15 14.22 -5.36 10.17
CA TYR A 15 14.18 -4.03 9.58
C TYR A 15 15.59 -3.59 9.17
N CYS A 16 15.72 -3.04 7.97
CA CYS A 16 16.94 -2.44 7.45
C CYS A 16 16.61 -1.04 6.93
N GLY A 17 17.14 0.01 7.56
CA GLY A 17 16.83 1.37 7.15
C GLY A 17 17.37 2.43 8.10
N GLY A 18 16.83 3.64 7.97
CA GLY A 18 17.15 4.77 8.85
C GLY A 18 16.53 4.65 10.24
N TRP A 19 17.18 5.30 11.20
CA TRP A 19 16.76 5.38 12.59
C TRP A 19 16.80 6.81 13.10
N GLU A 20 15.84 7.17 13.94
CA GLU A 20 15.78 8.43 14.69
C GLU A 20 15.17 8.13 16.07
N ASP A 21 15.82 8.58 17.15
CA ASP A 21 15.39 8.35 18.53
C ASP A 21 15.02 6.88 18.85
N GLY A 22 15.84 5.95 18.34
CA GLY A 22 15.64 4.51 18.54
C GLY A 22 14.47 3.91 17.75
N LYS A 23 13.84 4.67 16.86
CA LYS A 23 12.69 4.25 16.05
C LYS A 23 13.03 4.27 14.56
N ALA A 24 12.38 3.40 13.79
CA ALA A 24 12.49 3.41 12.33
C ALA A 24 12.05 4.78 11.79
N HIS A 25 12.89 5.40 10.96
CA HIS A 25 12.65 6.71 10.36
C HIS A 25 13.31 6.81 8.98
N GLY A 26 12.70 7.57 8.06
CA GLY A 26 13.23 7.77 6.71
C GLY A 26 12.85 6.61 5.80
N HIS A 27 13.78 6.07 5.03
CA HIS A 27 13.51 4.95 4.13
C HIS A 27 14.05 3.64 4.71
N GLY A 28 13.30 2.56 4.52
CA GLY A 28 13.70 1.24 5.01
C GLY A 28 12.84 0.11 4.49
N VAL A 29 13.36 -1.10 4.66
CA VAL A 29 12.73 -2.37 4.32
C VAL A 29 12.47 -3.14 5.61
N CYS A 30 11.24 -3.63 5.79
CA CYS A 30 10.85 -4.50 6.91
C CYS A 30 10.29 -5.81 6.40
N THR A 31 10.82 -6.94 6.85
CA THR A 31 10.25 -8.26 6.63
C THR A 31 9.38 -8.67 7.80
N GLY A 32 8.20 -9.20 7.49
CA GLY A 32 7.26 -9.68 8.49
C GLY A 32 7.68 -11.00 9.14
N PRO A 33 7.10 -11.34 10.30
CA PRO A 33 7.37 -12.56 11.05
C PRO A 33 7.33 -13.80 10.17
N LYS A 34 8.36 -14.66 10.27
CA LYS A 34 8.45 -15.94 9.55
C LYS A 34 8.20 -15.81 8.03
N GLY A 35 8.60 -14.70 7.42
CA GLY A 35 8.43 -14.47 5.99
C GLY A 35 6.99 -14.14 5.57
N GLN A 36 6.19 -13.50 6.43
CA GLN A 36 4.80 -13.13 6.12
C GLN A 36 4.63 -12.00 5.09
N GLY A 37 5.73 -11.44 4.60
CA GLY A 37 5.75 -10.41 3.56
C GLY A 37 6.88 -9.43 3.79
N GLU A 38 6.95 -8.43 2.93
CA GLU A 38 7.95 -7.37 2.99
C GLU A 38 7.29 -6.02 2.74
N TYR A 39 7.60 -5.03 3.58
CA TYR A 39 7.32 -3.63 3.33
C TYR A 39 8.61 -2.93 2.91
N THR A 40 8.55 -2.17 1.81
CA THR A 40 9.59 -1.22 1.40
C THR A 40 8.97 0.15 1.30
N GLY A 41 9.47 1.13 2.04
CA GLY A 41 8.83 2.42 2.06
C GLY A 41 9.44 3.43 3.02
N SER A 42 8.68 4.51 3.20
CA SER A 42 8.96 5.55 4.17
C SER A 42 8.40 5.19 5.54
N TRP A 43 9.12 5.65 6.56
CA TRP A 43 8.90 5.41 7.98
C TRP A 43 8.97 6.74 8.73
N SER A 44 8.12 6.89 9.73
CA SER A 44 8.16 8.02 10.67
C SER A 44 7.86 7.53 12.07
N HIS A 45 8.78 7.77 12.99
CA HIS A 45 8.63 7.44 14.42
C HIS A 45 8.19 5.99 14.67
N GLY A 46 8.72 5.05 13.89
CA GLY A 46 8.43 3.62 14.01
C GLY A 46 7.24 3.12 13.20
N PHE A 47 6.55 3.98 12.44
CA PHE A 47 5.37 3.61 11.66
C PHE A 47 5.59 3.79 10.16
N GLU A 48 4.98 2.91 9.38
CA GLU A 48 4.89 3.05 7.93
C GLU A 48 4.07 4.28 7.54
N VAL A 49 4.51 5.01 6.51
CA VAL A 49 3.81 6.22 6.02
C VAL A 49 3.36 6.04 4.57
N LEU A 50 4.29 5.72 3.67
CA LEU A 50 4.06 5.54 2.24
C LEU A 50 5.03 4.49 1.71
N GLY A 51 4.52 3.44 1.08
CA GLY A 51 5.37 2.37 0.58
C GLY A 51 4.62 1.25 -0.11
N VAL A 52 5.38 0.19 -0.41
CA VAL A 52 4.93 -1.02 -1.07
C VAL A 52 5.02 -2.19 -0.09
N TYR A 53 3.92 -2.89 0.13
CA TYR A 53 3.91 -4.18 0.79
C TYR A 53 3.72 -5.30 -0.23
N THR A 54 4.58 -6.30 -0.17
CA THR A 54 4.53 -7.50 -1.01
C THR A 54 4.24 -8.70 -0.13
N TRP A 55 3.11 -9.36 -0.40
CA TRP A 55 2.78 -10.63 0.25
C TRP A 55 3.55 -11.79 -0.37
N PRO A 56 3.76 -12.90 0.34
CA PRO A 56 4.43 -14.10 -0.19
C PRO A 56 3.78 -14.67 -1.45
N SER A 57 2.48 -14.41 -1.65
CA SER A 57 1.76 -14.81 -2.85
C SER A 57 2.09 -13.97 -4.09
N GLY A 58 2.93 -12.93 -3.96
CA GLY A 58 3.21 -11.94 -5.00
C GLY A 58 2.13 -10.85 -5.14
N ASN A 59 1.09 -10.86 -4.29
CA ASN A 59 0.15 -9.75 -4.23
C ASN A 59 0.88 -8.52 -3.70
N THR A 60 0.43 -7.32 -4.09
CA THR A 60 1.06 -6.08 -3.63
C THR A 60 0.04 -5.03 -3.22
N TYR A 61 0.44 -4.16 -2.30
CA TYR A 61 -0.24 -2.92 -1.98
C TYR A 61 0.75 -1.78 -2.01
N GLN A 62 0.40 -0.71 -2.71
CA GLN A 62 1.23 0.48 -2.87
C GLN A 62 0.40 1.67 -2.43
N GLY A 63 0.78 2.37 -1.38
CA GLY A 63 -0.11 3.38 -0.82
C GLY A 63 0.35 3.93 0.51
N THR A 64 -0.52 4.75 1.09
CA THR A 64 -0.33 5.30 2.42
C THR A 64 -0.68 4.28 3.51
N TRP A 65 -0.03 4.43 4.65
CA TRP A 65 -0.19 3.56 5.80
C TRP A 65 -0.47 4.39 7.05
N ALA A 66 -1.24 3.80 7.97
CA ALA A 66 -1.48 4.37 9.28
C ALA A 66 -1.69 3.24 10.28
N GLN A 67 -0.93 3.25 11.38
CA GLN A 67 -1.06 2.27 12.46
C GLN A 67 -0.95 0.82 11.97
N GLY A 68 0.03 0.53 11.11
CA GLY A 68 0.27 -0.80 10.53
C GLY A 68 -0.82 -1.27 9.55
N LYS A 69 -1.72 -0.38 9.12
CA LYS A 69 -2.82 -0.71 8.21
C LYS A 69 -2.79 0.16 6.97
N ARG A 70 -3.20 -0.43 5.83
CA ARG A 70 -3.49 0.29 4.59
C ARG A 70 -4.50 1.40 4.87
N HIS A 71 -4.18 2.62 4.45
CA HIS A 71 -4.98 3.81 4.73
C HIS A 71 -4.85 4.83 3.60
N GLY A 72 -5.73 5.83 3.54
CA GLY A 72 -5.64 6.92 2.56
C GLY A 72 -5.82 6.44 1.13
N ILE A 73 -4.88 6.77 0.24
CA ILE A 73 -4.95 6.41 -1.18
C ILE A 73 -3.96 5.29 -1.49
N GLY A 74 -4.39 4.28 -2.25
CA GLY A 74 -3.51 3.19 -2.63
C GLY A 74 -4.01 2.29 -3.75
N LEU A 75 -3.09 1.46 -4.23
CA LEU A 75 -3.25 0.48 -5.28
C LEU A 75 -3.00 -0.92 -4.74
N GLU A 76 -3.96 -1.84 -4.87
CA GLU A 76 -3.81 -3.26 -4.53
C GLU A 76 -3.80 -4.09 -5.81
N SER A 77 -2.77 -4.91 -6.01
CA SER A 77 -2.72 -5.95 -7.04
C SER A 77 -2.92 -7.31 -6.40
N LYS A 78 -3.99 -8.01 -6.80
CA LYS A 78 -4.36 -9.33 -6.30
C LYS A 78 -4.72 -10.27 -7.45
N GLY A 79 -3.79 -11.14 -7.82
CA GLY A 79 -3.91 -11.95 -9.03
C GLY A 79 -4.09 -11.05 -10.27
N LYS A 80 -5.16 -11.27 -11.03
CA LYS A 80 -5.50 -10.44 -12.21
C LYS A 80 -6.20 -9.12 -11.90
N TRP A 81 -6.57 -8.88 -10.64
CA TRP A 81 -7.35 -7.73 -10.24
C TRP A 81 -6.47 -6.63 -9.67
N VAL A 82 -6.70 -5.40 -10.11
CA VAL A 82 -6.08 -4.20 -9.58
C VAL A 82 -7.19 -3.33 -9.01
N TYR A 83 -7.05 -2.91 -7.75
CA TYR A 83 -7.90 -1.90 -7.14
C TYR A 83 -7.11 -0.61 -6.97
N LYS A 84 -7.72 0.52 -7.31
CA LYS A 84 -7.18 1.88 -7.17
C LYS A 84 -8.20 2.72 -6.44
N GLY A 85 -7.87 3.25 -5.27
CA GLY A 85 -8.81 4.10 -4.56
C GLY A 85 -8.47 4.29 -3.10
N GLU A 86 -9.52 4.58 -2.34
CA GLU A 86 -9.43 4.87 -0.92
C GLU A 86 -9.23 3.61 -0.08
N TRP A 87 -8.61 3.79 1.08
CA TRP A 87 -8.38 2.77 2.08
C TRP A 87 -8.63 3.36 3.46
N THR A 88 -9.31 2.60 4.31
CA THR A 88 -9.60 3.03 5.68
C THR A 88 -9.52 1.81 6.59
N HIS A 89 -8.65 1.88 7.59
CA HIS A 89 -8.39 0.81 8.56
C HIS A 89 -8.16 -0.59 7.93
N GLY A 90 -7.46 -0.64 6.79
CA GLY A 90 -7.14 -1.89 6.11
C GLY A 90 -8.18 -2.39 5.10
N PHE A 91 -9.33 -1.72 4.98
CA PHE A 91 -10.39 -2.04 4.02
C PHE A 91 -10.43 -1.03 2.89
N LYS A 92 -11.01 -1.43 1.74
CA LYS A 92 -11.33 -0.49 0.66
C LYS A 92 -12.28 0.56 1.22
N GLY A 93 -11.93 1.82 1.04
CA GLY A 93 -12.61 3.02 1.53
C GLY A 93 -13.90 3.28 0.77
N ARG A 94 -14.37 4.52 0.71
CA ARG A 94 -15.69 4.81 0.11
C ARG A 94 -15.65 4.74 -1.41
N TYR A 95 -14.57 5.18 -2.04
CA TYR A 95 -14.50 5.30 -3.49
C TYR A 95 -13.31 4.55 -4.09
N GLY A 96 -13.52 3.92 -5.25
CA GLY A 96 -12.42 3.36 -6.01
C GLY A 96 -12.84 2.57 -7.24
N VAL A 97 -11.83 2.17 -7.99
CA VAL A 97 -11.94 1.43 -9.24
C VAL A 97 -11.27 0.06 -9.06
N ARG A 98 -11.97 -1.01 -9.41
CA ARG A 98 -11.39 -2.35 -9.54
C ARG A 98 -11.41 -2.77 -11.00
N GLU A 99 -10.25 -3.05 -11.57
CA GLU A 99 -10.10 -3.47 -12.96
C GLU A 99 -9.39 -4.83 -13.06
N CYS A 100 -9.76 -5.61 -14.06
CA CYS A 100 -9.05 -6.82 -14.44
C CYS A 100 -7.97 -6.45 -15.45
N ALA A 101 -6.70 -6.73 -15.12
CA ALA A 101 -5.55 -6.39 -15.95
C ALA A 101 -5.54 -7.09 -17.32
N GLY A 102 -6.34 -8.14 -17.52
CA GLY A 102 -6.28 -8.98 -18.72
C GLY A 102 -7.44 -8.85 -19.71
N ASN A 103 -8.57 -8.24 -19.35
CA ASN A 103 -9.76 -8.25 -20.20
C ASN A 103 -10.64 -7.00 -20.11
N GLY A 104 -10.16 -5.92 -19.51
CA GLY A 104 -10.89 -4.65 -19.44
C GLY A 104 -12.11 -4.62 -18.52
N ALA A 105 -12.50 -5.77 -17.95
CA ALA A 105 -13.60 -5.82 -16.99
C ALA A 105 -13.28 -4.93 -15.79
N LYS A 106 -14.17 -4.01 -15.45
CA LYS A 106 -13.95 -3.04 -14.38
C LYS A 106 -15.21 -2.75 -13.59
N TYR A 107 -15.03 -2.26 -12.38
CA TYR A 107 -16.07 -1.65 -11.57
C TYR A 107 -15.57 -0.32 -11.04
N GLU A 108 -16.39 0.72 -11.19
CA GLU A 108 -16.12 2.07 -10.71
C GLU A 108 -17.28 2.51 -9.85
N GLY A 109 -17.04 2.79 -8.56
CA GLY A 109 -18.16 3.12 -7.68
C GLY A 109 -17.80 3.16 -6.21
N THR A 110 -18.84 3.01 -5.39
CA THR A 110 -18.74 3.03 -3.95
C THR A 110 -18.43 1.66 -3.35
N TRP A 111 -17.73 1.70 -2.23
CA TRP A 111 -17.24 0.53 -1.52
C TRP A 111 -17.51 0.68 -0.02
N SER A 112 -17.78 -0.44 0.63
CA SER A 112 -17.98 -0.52 2.07
C SER A 112 -17.44 -1.85 2.59
N ASN A 113 -16.57 -1.80 3.60
CA ASN A 113 -15.94 -2.98 4.21
C ASN A 113 -15.29 -3.94 3.18
N GLY A 114 -14.74 -3.41 2.09
CA GLY A 114 -14.09 -4.20 1.05
C GLY A 114 -15.02 -4.77 -0.03
N LEU A 115 -16.33 -4.50 0.05
CA LEU A 115 -17.35 -4.95 -0.91
C LEU A 115 -17.86 -3.76 -1.71
N GLN A 116 -18.32 -4.02 -2.94
CA GLN A 116 -19.07 -3.04 -3.72
C GLN A 116 -20.38 -2.73 -2.96
N ASP A 117 -20.71 -1.47 -2.81
CA ASP A 117 -21.89 -1.03 -2.06
C ASP A 117 -22.46 0.22 -2.72
N GLY A 118 -23.78 0.38 -2.79
CA GLY A 118 -24.41 1.59 -3.34
C GLY A 118 -24.28 1.77 -4.86
N TYR A 119 -23.74 2.91 -5.28
CA TYR A 119 -23.68 3.33 -6.68
C TYR A 119 -22.40 2.87 -7.38
N GLY A 120 -22.52 2.40 -8.62
CA GLY A 120 -21.35 2.17 -9.45
C GLY A 120 -21.68 1.64 -10.83
N THR A 121 -20.69 1.69 -11.71
CA THR A 121 -20.76 1.15 -13.07
C THR A 121 -19.87 -0.08 -13.15
N GLU A 122 -20.45 -1.22 -13.50
CA GLU A 122 -19.72 -2.42 -13.88
C GLU A 122 -19.60 -2.48 -15.40
N THR A 123 -18.38 -2.67 -15.90
CA THR A 123 -18.08 -2.92 -17.31
C THR A 123 -17.59 -4.35 -17.46
N TYR A 124 -18.23 -5.12 -18.32
CA TYR A 124 -17.88 -6.50 -18.63
C TYR A 124 -16.78 -6.56 -19.70
N SER A 125 -16.21 -7.74 -19.91
CA SER A 125 -15.07 -7.92 -20.83
C SER A 125 -15.41 -7.72 -22.31
N ASP A 126 -16.69 -7.75 -22.66
CA ASP A 126 -17.21 -7.41 -23.99
C ASP A 126 -17.43 -5.90 -24.19
N GLY A 127 -17.19 -5.10 -23.14
CA GLY A 127 -17.38 -3.66 -23.13
C GLY A 127 -18.79 -3.21 -22.75
N ASP A 128 -19.72 -4.13 -22.49
CA ASP A 128 -21.04 -3.77 -22.00
C ASP A 128 -20.94 -3.19 -20.59
N ALA A 129 -21.77 -2.20 -20.26
CA ALA A 129 -21.69 -1.48 -19.00
C ALA A 129 -23.06 -1.31 -18.35
N THR A 130 -23.17 -1.73 -17.09
CA THR A 130 -24.39 -1.58 -16.28
C THR A 130 -24.11 -0.68 -15.09
N THR A 131 -24.99 0.30 -14.86
CA THR A 131 -24.92 1.19 -13.68
C THR A 131 -25.96 0.79 -12.65
N PHE A 132 -25.55 0.70 -11.39
CA PHE A 132 -26.36 0.31 -10.25
C PHE A 132 -26.47 1.46 -9.25
N GLY A 133 -27.52 1.44 -8.43
CA GLY A 133 -27.75 2.42 -7.37
C GLY A 133 -28.34 3.74 -7.85
N ALA A 134 -28.69 4.61 -6.89
CA ALA A 134 -29.14 5.96 -7.19
C ALA A 134 -27.95 6.83 -7.60
N GLU A 135 -28.12 7.64 -8.65
CA GLU A 135 -27.14 8.62 -9.08
C GLU A 135 -26.72 9.50 -7.89
N PRO A 136 -25.43 9.53 -7.55
CA PRO A 136 -24.97 10.37 -6.46
C PRO A 136 -24.93 11.82 -6.94
N GLY A 137 -24.93 12.77 -6.00
CA GLY A 137 -24.79 14.19 -6.33
C GLY A 137 -23.54 14.46 -7.18
N PRO A 138 -23.48 15.59 -7.90
CA PRO A 138 -22.42 15.88 -8.87
C PRO A 138 -21.01 15.77 -8.29
N GLU A 139 -20.82 16.12 -7.01
CA GLU A 139 -19.55 16.00 -6.30
C GLU A 139 -19.03 14.56 -6.21
N ALA A 140 -19.93 13.57 -6.07
CA ALA A 140 -19.57 12.18 -5.89
C ALA A 140 -19.35 11.40 -7.20
N ARG A 141 -19.65 12.00 -8.36
CA ARG A 141 -19.39 11.39 -9.68
C ARG A 141 -17.90 11.34 -10.02
N GLU A 142 -17.13 12.32 -9.54
CA GLU A 142 -15.71 12.49 -9.87
C GLU A 142 -14.77 11.78 -8.88
N LEU A 143 -15.25 11.45 -7.68
CA LEU A 143 -14.41 10.93 -6.58
C LEU A 143 -13.78 9.56 -6.88
N PRO A 144 -14.48 8.56 -7.47
CA PRO A 144 -13.84 7.28 -7.79
C PRO A 144 -12.70 7.43 -8.78
N ALA A 145 -12.91 8.23 -9.84
CA ALA A 145 -11.90 8.51 -10.86
C ALA A 145 -10.73 9.30 -10.26
N ALA A 146 -11.00 10.34 -9.47
CA ALA A 146 -9.96 11.13 -8.80
C ALA A 146 -9.12 10.28 -7.83
N ALA A 147 -9.76 9.43 -7.02
CA ALA A 147 -9.06 8.51 -6.12
C ALA A 147 -8.21 7.49 -6.90
N ALA A 148 -8.70 7.00 -8.04
CA ALA A 148 -7.95 6.11 -8.91
C ALA A 148 -6.74 6.80 -9.56
N VAL A 149 -6.89 8.05 -10.01
CA VAL A 149 -5.80 8.87 -10.55
C VAL A 149 -4.77 9.16 -9.48
N ALA A 150 -5.19 9.52 -8.26
CA ALA A 150 -4.29 9.74 -7.15
C ALA A 150 -3.52 8.45 -6.78
N ALA A 151 -4.18 7.28 -6.77
CA ALA A 151 -3.52 6.01 -6.55
C ALA A 151 -2.51 5.66 -7.66
N ALA A 152 -2.83 5.97 -8.92
CA ALA A 152 -1.90 5.82 -10.03
C ALA A 152 -0.69 6.75 -9.89
N ALA A 153 -0.89 7.99 -9.42
CA ALA A 153 0.18 8.92 -9.12
C ALA A 153 1.07 8.44 -7.96
N VAL A 154 0.49 7.83 -6.92
CA VAL A 154 1.25 7.17 -5.85
C VAL A 154 2.14 6.09 -6.42
N ARG A 155 1.61 5.18 -7.26
CA ARG A 155 2.42 4.16 -7.93
C ARG A 155 3.53 4.79 -8.78
N TRP A 156 3.22 5.84 -9.54
CA TRP A 156 4.21 6.53 -10.35
C TRP A 156 5.36 7.09 -9.52
N PHE A 157 5.05 7.74 -8.39
CA PHE A 157 6.02 8.25 -7.44
C PHE A 157 6.88 7.11 -6.87
N LEU A 158 6.23 6.05 -6.39
CA LEU A 158 6.90 4.87 -5.83
C LEU A 158 7.75 4.11 -6.88
N CYS A 159 7.44 4.18 -8.17
CA CYS A 159 8.24 3.53 -9.22
C CYS A 159 9.37 4.40 -9.79
N ARG A 160 9.36 5.72 -9.57
CA ARG A 160 10.34 6.65 -10.15
C ARG A 160 11.53 6.92 -9.27
N GLU A 161 11.34 6.89 -7.96
CA GLU A 161 12.49 6.92 -7.07
C GLU A 161 13.10 5.52 -7.08
N PRO A 162 14.41 5.36 -7.35
CA PRO A 162 15.09 4.20 -6.85
C PRO A 162 15.00 4.33 -5.34
N TRP A 163 13.92 3.78 -4.74
CA TRP A 163 14.05 3.14 -3.44
C TRP A 163 15.32 2.36 -3.59
N PRO A 164 16.35 2.60 -2.76
CA PRO A 164 17.53 1.79 -2.85
C PRO A 164 17.00 0.36 -2.78
N ALA A 165 16.99 -0.31 -3.93
CA ALA A 165 17.12 -1.73 -3.97
C ALA A 165 18.47 -1.84 -3.30
N LEU A 166 18.45 -1.98 -1.97
CA LEU A 166 19.57 -2.54 -1.28
C LEU A 166 19.61 -3.96 -1.84
N GLN A 167 20.17 -4.11 -3.06
CA GLN A 167 21.31 -4.98 -3.22
C GLN A 167 22.03 -4.86 -1.90
N LEU A 168 22.04 -5.96 -1.15
CA LEU A 168 22.77 -6.03 0.08
C LEU A 168 24.25 -5.90 -0.33
N PRO A 169 24.91 -4.75 -0.14
CA PRO A 169 26.24 -4.85 0.40
C PRO A 169 26.27 -4.06 1.69
N ALA A 170 26.67 -4.75 2.76
CA ALA A 170 27.12 -4.15 3.99
C ALA A 170 26.09 -3.23 4.70
N CYS A 171 24.96 -3.79 5.14
CA CYS A 171 24.58 -3.48 6.51
C CYS A 171 25.71 -4.08 7.37
N LEU A 172 26.73 -3.28 7.69
CA LEU A 172 27.79 -3.69 8.60
C LEU A 172 27.12 -4.34 9.81
N ASP A 173 27.55 -5.55 10.15
CA ASP A 173 27.12 -6.36 11.29
C ASP A 173 27.49 -5.71 12.62
N THR A 174 27.21 -4.42 12.80
CA THR A 174 27.18 -3.77 14.10
C THR A 174 25.79 -4.00 14.66
N PRO A 175 25.58 -5.01 15.54
CA PRO A 175 24.36 -5.09 16.31
C PRO A 175 24.24 -3.77 17.08
N ILE A 176 23.20 -2.99 16.78
CA ILE A 176 22.78 -1.94 17.68
C ILE A 176 22.26 -2.68 18.90
N SER A 177 23.05 -2.66 19.98
CA SER A 177 22.62 -3.13 21.28
C SER A 177 21.31 -2.42 21.63
N THR A 178 20.31 -3.22 21.96
CA THR A 178 18.97 -2.82 22.38
C THR A 178 18.98 -1.53 23.22
N PRO A 179 18.32 -0.44 22.81
CA PRO A 179 17.84 0.51 23.79
C PRO A 179 16.70 -0.18 24.54
N GLN A 180 16.92 -0.41 25.83
CA GLN A 180 15.90 -0.98 26.72
C GLN A 180 14.66 -0.09 26.68
N CYS A 181 13.53 -0.63 26.21
CA CYS A 181 12.22 -0.05 26.49
C CYS A 181 11.85 -0.40 27.94
N THR A 182 11.82 0.63 28.78
CA THR A 182 10.93 0.71 29.95
C THR A 182 9.68 1.48 29.57
#